data_AF-A0A7X8LQD0-F1
#
_entry.id   AF-A0A7X8LQD0-F1
#
_cell.length_a   1.000
_cell.length_b   1.000
_cell.length_c   1.000
_cell.angle_alpha   90.00
_cell.angle_beta   90.00
_cell.angle_gamma   90.00
#
_symmetry.space_group_name_H-M   'P 1'
#
loop_
_entity.id
_entity.type
_entity.pdbx_description
1 polymer ?
#
loop_
_entity_poly.entity_id
_entity_poly.type
_entity_poly.pdbx_seq_one_letter_code
_entity_poly.pdbx_strand_id
1 'polypeptide(L)'
;MPYTVSMKSAALLLCGAFLFPVSCGAGEKHESEVARQQCPAFHTSPDAWETRRLLQLDALYWAHRIAAAKETGWDEFKAYSADWNMAEMQKRKILDMAAADIQKGQIREFNASQKNFFEARRRSRWLPGPGRLDQGLIRDMGREEAVEIIARYWIWRIGILSELSIQDLEQCNLPYKKEFLAELNSQLLSMQKSGAAHALSNGELHKLDAAMEKASRLGW
;
A
#
# COMPACT_ATOMS: atom_id res chain seq x y z
N MET A 1 15.13 -34.82 -34.90
CA MET A 1 13.83 -34.50 -35.54
C MET A 1 13.05 -35.81 -35.70
N PRO A 2 11.72 -35.86 -35.54
CA PRO A 2 10.76 -34.76 -35.53
C PRO A 2 9.87 -34.68 -34.27
N TYR A 3 9.35 -33.46 -34.07
CA TYR A 3 8.31 -33.11 -33.12
C TYR A 3 6.94 -33.43 -33.74
N THR A 4 6.01 -33.98 -32.95
CA THR A 4 4.60 -34.07 -33.32
C THR A 4 3.81 -32.95 -32.65
N VAL A 5 3.43 -31.96 -33.45
CA VAL A 5 2.43 -30.94 -33.12
C VAL A 5 1.05 -31.55 -33.40
N SER A 6 0.17 -31.56 -32.41
CA SER A 6 -1.24 -31.88 -32.59
C SER A 6 -2.08 -30.63 -32.32
N MET A 7 -2.41 -29.93 -33.41
CA MET A 7 -3.50 -28.96 -33.45
C MET A 7 -4.79 -29.73 -33.75
N LYS A 8 -5.79 -29.61 -32.88
CA LYS A 8 -7.18 -29.85 -33.24
C LYS A 8 -8.03 -28.66 -32.84
N SER A 9 -8.38 -27.88 -33.86
CA SER A 9 -9.58 -27.06 -33.92
C SER A 9 -10.81 -27.97 -34.09
N ALA A 10 -11.92 -27.62 -33.43
CA ALA A 10 -13.31 -27.79 -33.87
C ALA A 10 -14.21 -27.25 -32.74
N ALA A 11 -14.89 -26.11 -32.95
CA ALA A 11 -16.29 -25.99 -33.40
C ALA A 11 -17.29 -26.17 -32.23
N LEU A 12 -17.93 -25.08 -31.79
CA LEU A 12 -19.23 -24.52 -32.24
C LEU A 12 -20.45 -25.36 -31.79
N LEU A 13 -21.45 -24.66 -31.22
CA LEU A 13 -22.90 -24.92 -31.05
C LEU A 13 -23.31 -24.71 -29.58
N LEU A 14 -23.99 -23.59 -29.24
CA LEU A 14 -25.41 -23.21 -29.43
C LEU A 14 -26.25 -23.46 -28.17
N CYS A 15 -27.35 -22.69 -28.09
CA CYS A 15 -28.41 -22.61 -27.07
C CYS A 15 -28.11 -21.61 -25.94
N GLY A 16 -28.93 -20.58 -25.67
CA GLY A 16 -30.33 -20.37 -26.05
C GLY A 16 -31.14 -20.04 -24.79
N ALA A 17 -31.48 -18.75 -24.65
CA ALA A 17 -32.51 -18.10 -23.84
C ALA A 17 -33.19 -18.85 -22.67
N PHE A 18 -33.29 -18.18 -21.50
CA PHE A 18 -34.56 -18.06 -20.78
C PHE A 18 -34.58 -16.77 -19.94
N LEU A 19 -35.51 -15.87 -20.29
CA LEU A 19 -35.99 -14.76 -19.47
C LEU A 19 -37.17 -15.28 -18.63
N PHE A 20 -37.16 -15.00 -17.32
CA PHE A 20 -38.38 -14.96 -16.51
C PHE A 20 -38.32 -13.77 -15.55
N PRO A 21 -39.37 -12.92 -15.49
CA PRO A 21 -39.52 -11.91 -14.46
C PRO A 21 -40.20 -12.55 -13.24
N VAL A 22 -39.65 -12.36 -12.04
CA VAL A 22 -40.35 -12.71 -10.79
C VAL A 22 -40.87 -11.43 -10.15
N SER A 23 -42.20 -11.42 -10.02
CA SER A 23 -43.04 -10.39 -9.44
C SER A 23 -42.73 -10.10 -7.97
N CYS A 24 -42.88 -8.83 -7.59
CA CYS A 24 -42.99 -8.40 -6.20
C CYS A 24 -44.27 -8.99 -5.58
N GLY A 25 -44.15 -9.48 -4.34
CA GLY A 25 -45.27 -9.83 -3.47
C GLY A 25 -44.93 -9.39 -2.05
N ALA A 26 -45.70 -8.43 -1.53
CA ALA A 26 -45.68 -8.01 -0.14
C ALA A 26 -46.46 -9.03 0.72
N GLY A 27 -45.93 -9.39 1.88
CA GLY A 27 -46.58 -10.29 2.84
C GLY A 27 -45.74 -10.48 4.08
N GLU A 28 -46.17 -9.84 5.16
CA GLU A 28 -45.56 -9.75 6.49
C GLU A 28 -45.61 -11.05 7.34
N LYS A 29 -44.63 -11.11 8.26
CA LYS A 29 -44.65 -11.64 9.65
C LYS A 29 -44.16 -13.07 9.97
N HIS A 30 -43.07 -13.02 10.74
CA HIS A 30 -42.67 -13.82 11.90
C HIS A 30 -42.14 -15.26 11.71
N GLU A 31 -41.08 -15.52 12.49
CA GLU A 31 -40.40 -16.79 12.78
C GLU A 31 -39.23 -17.21 11.87
N SER A 32 -38.01 -16.83 12.27
CA SER A 32 -37.11 -17.78 12.95
C SER A 32 -35.79 -17.11 13.36
N GLU A 33 -35.79 -16.60 14.58
CA GLU A 33 -34.62 -16.12 15.31
C GLU A 33 -33.77 -17.30 15.83
N VAL A 34 -33.47 -18.30 14.97
CA VAL A 34 -32.68 -19.50 15.31
C VAL A 34 -31.84 -20.04 14.14
N ALA A 35 -31.89 -19.47 12.93
CA ALA A 35 -31.09 -19.97 11.80
C ALA A 35 -29.93 -19.02 11.45
N ARG A 36 -28.71 -19.45 11.81
CA ARG A 36 -27.37 -19.00 11.36
C ARG A 36 -26.54 -18.12 12.30
N GLN A 37 -26.71 -18.32 13.61
CA GLN A 37 -25.54 -18.54 14.45
C GLN A 37 -24.86 -19.84 14.01
N GLN A 38 -23.90 -19.75 13.10
CA GLN A 38 -22.75 -20.67 12.94
C GLN A 38 -21.92 -20.25 11.72
N CYS A 39 -20.94 -19.37 11.97
CA CYS A 39 -19.61 -19.54 11.37
C CYS A 39 -18.61 -19.66 12.52
N PRO A 40 -18.49 -20.83 13.17
CA PRO A 40 -17.47 -21.08 14.16
C PRO A 40 -16.17 -21.48 13.44
N ALA A 41 -15.57 -20.52 12.74
CA ALA A 41 -14.17 -20.56 12.27
C ALA A 41 -13.90 -19.29 11.45
N PHE A 42 -14.02 -18.11 12.08
CA PHE A 42 -13.08 -17.06 11.69
C PHE A 42 -11.73 -17.57 12.18
N HIS A 43 -11.04 -18.32 11.33
CA HIS A 43 -9.68 -18.75 11.56
C HIS A 43 -8.94 -17.57 12.16
N THR A 44 -8.42 -17.74 13.37
CA THR A 44 -7.34 -16.93 13.90
C THR A 44 -6.15 -17.15 12.98
N SER A 45 -6.20 -16.55 11.79
CA SER A 45 -5.03 -16.38 10.97
C SER A 45 -4.02 -15.62 11.85
N PRO A 46 -2.75 -16.02 11.88
CA PRO A 46 -1.66 -15.19 12.40
C PRO A 46 -1.72 -13.73 11.90
N ASP A 47 -2.40 -13.46 10.79
CA ASP A 47 -2.54 -12.12 10.24
C ASP A 47 -3.51 -11.21 11.02
N ALA A 48 -4.48 -11.78 11.74
CA ALA A 48 -5.52 -10.98 12.41
C ALA A 48 -5.00 -10.24 13.64
N TRP A 49 -4.10 -10.86 14.41
CA TRP A 49 -3.50 -10.24 15.59
C TRP A 49 -2.47 -9.19 15.19
N GLU A 50 -1.68 -9.45 14.14
CA GLU A 50 -0.70 -8.49 13.62
C GLU A 50 -1.40 -7.28 13.00
N THR A 51 -2.48 -7.49 12.23
CA THR A 51 -3.31 -6.39 11.70
C THR A 51 -3.86 -5.53 12.84
N ARG A 52 -4.40 -6.14 13.90
CA ARG A 52 -4.92 -5.39 15.06
C ARG A 52 -3.82 -4.57 15.73
N ARG A 53 -2.63 -5.14 15.90
CA ARG A 53 -1.48 -4.49 16.50
C ARG A 53 -1.03 -3.27 15.69
N LEU A 54 -0.96 -3.39 14.37
CA LEU A 54 -0.58 -2.29 13.47
C LEU A 54 -1.60 -1.14 13.51
N LEU A 55 -2.91 -1.44 13.54
CA LEU A 55 -3.95 -0.42 13.66
C LEU A 55 -3.86 0.33 15.01
N GLN A 56 -3.62 -0.38 16.11
CA GLN A 56 -3.44 0.23 17.43
C GLN A 56 -2.19 1.12 17.47
N LEU A 57 -1.11 0.65 16.84
CA LEU A 57 0.12 1.40 16.74
C LEU A 57 -0.12 2.69 15.94
N ASP A 58 -0.78 2.60 14.78
CA ASP A 58 -1.14 3.77 13.97
C ASP A 58 -2.06 4.76 14.68
N ALA A 59 -3.04 4.28 15.44
CA ALA A 59 -3.87 5.14 16.26
C ALA A 59 -3.07 5.91 17.32
N LEU A 60 -2.19 5.20 18.05
CA LEU A 60 -1.32 5.82 19.07
C LEU A 60 -0.37 6.84 18.46
N TYR A 61 0.18 6.55 17.26
CA TYR A 61 1.01 7.49 16.51
C TYR A 61 0.31 8.83 16.30
N TRP A 62 -0.88 8.78 15.72
CA TRP A 62 -1.64 9.99 15.42
C TRP A 62 -2.13 10.69 16.68
N ALA A 63 -2.58 9.95 17.68
CA ALA A 63 -2.96 10.50 18.97
C ALA A 63 -1.79 11.31 19.58
N HIS A 64 -0.58 10.72 19.61
CA HIS A 64 0.61 11.40 20.12
C HIS A 64 0.93 12.68 19.35
N ARG A 65 0.85 12.65 18.00
CA ARG A 65 1.09 13.86 17.18
C ARG A 65 0.09 14.98 17.49
N ILE A 66 -1.16 14.63 17.77
CA ILE A 66 -2.23 15.60 18.02
C ILE A 66 -2.16 16.17 19.43
N ALA A 67 -2.14 15.34 20.47
CA ALA A 67 -2.26 15.85 21.85
C ALA A 67 -0.92 16.10 22.54
N ALA A 68 0.10 15.25 22.32
CA ALA A 68 1.39 15.38 23.00
C ALA A 68 2.35 16.31 22.24
N ALA A 69 2.59 16.04 20.96
CA ALA A 69 3.50 16.83 20.13
C ALA A 69 2.85 18.09 19.54
N LYS A 70 1.52 18.16 19.50
CA LYS A 70 0.73 19.27 18.94
C LYS A 70 1.15 19.66 17.51
N GLU A 71 1.54 18.68 16.71
CA GLU A 71 2.03 18.86 15.34
C GLU A 71 0.89 19.02 14.31
N THR A 72 -0.30 18.51 14.62
CA THR A 72 -1.46 18.49 13.70
C THR A 72 -2.77 18.53 14.49
N GLY A 73 -3.81 19.10 13.89
CA GLY A 73 -5.15 19.16 14.49
C GLY A 73 -5.98 17.90 14.21
N TRP A 74 -7.04 17.69 15.00
CA TRP A 74 -7.97 16.57 14.81
C TRP A 74 -8.67 16.62 13.44
N ASP A 75 -9.10 17.79 13.00
CA ASP A 75 -9.78 17.94 11.71
C ASP A 75 -8.84 17.73 10.52
N GLU A 76 -7.61 18.19 10.65
CA GLU A 76 -6.53 17.97 9.66
C GLU A 76 -6.19 16.48 9.54
N PHE A 77 -6.06 15.79 10.67
CA PHE A 77 -5.87 14.35 10.71
C PHE A 77 -7.01 13.57 10.02
N LYS A 78 -8.27 13.94 10.29
CA LYS A 78 -9.42 13.35 9.60
C LYS A 78 -9.36 13.60 8.09
N ALA A 79 -9.00 14.82 7.67
CA ALA A 79 -8.84 15.13 6.25
C ALA A 79 -7.76 14.24 5.60
N TYR A 80 -6.58 14.11 6.22
CA TYR A 80 -5.51 13.23 5.73
C TYR A 80 -5.92 11.76 5.62
N SER A 81 -6.82 11.31 6.48
CA SER A 81 -7.29 9.91 6.44
C SER A 81 -8.09 9.57 5.18
N ALA A 82 -8.68 10.56 4.50
CA ALA A 82 -9.41 10.35 3.25
C ALA A 82 -8.50 9.71 2.18
N ASP A 83 -7.26 10.17 2.08
CA ASP A 83 -6.28 9.76 1.07
C ASP A 83 -5.53 8.47 1.41
N TRP A 84 -5.82 7.84 2.55
CA TRP A 84 -5.14 6.60 2.93
C TRP A 84 -5.55 5.44 2.04
N ASN A 85 -4.55 4.72 1.51
CA ASN A 85 -4.75 3.48 0.76
C ASN A 85 -4.97 2.28 1.71
N MET A 86 -6.13 2.24 2.38
CA MET A 86 -6.56 1.12 3.23
C MET A 86 -8.08 1.01 3.27
N ALA A 87 -8.63 -0.10 3.77
CA ALA A 87 -10.07 -0.32 3.81
C ALA A 87 -10.77 0.66 4.77
N GLU A 88 -11.99 1.11 4.43
CA GLU A 88 -12.71 2.14 5.19
C GLU A 88 -12.98 1.74 6.65
N MET A 89 -13.27 0.45 6.88
CA MET A 89 -13.43 -0.10 8.23
C MET A 89 -12.15 -0.02 9.07
N GLN A 90 -10.96 -0.10 8.45
CA GLN A 90 -9.68 0.05 9.15
C GLN A 90 -9.41 1.52 9.45
N LYS A 91 -9.68 2.43 8.51
CA LYS A 91 -9.58 3.88 8.74
C LYS A 91 -10.42 4.31 9.92
N ARG A 92 -11.71 3.94 9.93
CA ARG A 92 -12.63 4.24 11.04
C ARG A 92 -12.09 3.71 12.38
N LYS A 93 -11.59 2.48 12.42
CA LYS A 93 -10.98 1.92 13.64
C LYS A 93 -9.79 2.74 14.13
N ILE A 94 -8.91 3.19 13.23
CA ILE A 94 -7.76 4.03 13.61
C ILE A 94 -8.24 5.37 14.18
N LEU A 95 -9.20 6.01 13.51
CA LEU A 95 -9.81 7.26 13.97
C LEU A 95 -10.45 7.09 15.35
N ASP A 96 -11.28 6.07 15.55
CA ASP A 96 -11.97 5.82 16.82
C ASP A 96 -10.98 5.57 17.97
N MET A 97 -9.94 4.77 17.73
CA MET A 97 -8.90 4.51 18.73
C MET A 97 -8.10 5.77 19.06
N ALA A 98 -7.71 6.56 18.06
CA ALA A 98 -6.97 7.80 18.27
C ALA A 98 -7.81 8.83 19.04
N ALA A 99 -9.09 8.96 18.70
CA ALA A 99 -10.04 9.82 19.42
C ALA A 99 -10.14 9.42 20.89
N ALA A 100 -10.28 8.12 21.16
CA ALA A 100 -10.39 7.59 22.51
C ALA A 100 -9.12 7.86 23.34
N ASP A 101 -7.93 7.70 22.75
CA ASP A 101 -6.66 7.97 23.42
C ASP A 101 -6.47 9.47 23.71
N ILE A 102 -6.86 10.35 22.77
CA ILE A 102 -6.84 11.80 22.97
C ILE A 102 -7.83 12.22 24.06
N GLN A 103 -9.06 11.70 24.04
CA GLN A 103 -10.10 12.04 25.00
C GLN A 103 -9.73 11.63 26.43
N LYS A 104 -9.04 10.49 26.60
CA LYS A 104 -8.53 10.06 27.91
C LYS A 104 -7.45 11.00 28.46
N GLY A 105 -6.80 11.80 27.60
CA GLY A 105 -5.70 12.69 28.00
C GLY A 105 -4.43 11.97 28.47
N GLN A 106 -4.38 10.64 28.36
CA GLN A 106 -3.28 9.79 28.82
C GLN A 106 -2.68 9.03 27.64
N ILE A 107 -2.09 9.78 26.71
CA ILE A 107 -1.37 9.18 25.60
C ILE A 107 -0.06 8.63 26.13
N ARG A 108 0.03 7.31 26.26
CA ARG A 108 1.27 6.65 26.69
C ARG A 108 2.41 6.98 25.74
N GLU A 109 3.62 7.08 26.29
CA GLU A 109 4.82 7.21 25.47
C GLU A 109 5.07 5.94 24.64
N PHE A 110 5.76 6.12 23.51
CA PHE A 110 6.27 5.00 22.73
C PHE A 110 7.40 4.32 23.48
N ASN A 111 7.38 2.99 23.53
CA ASN A 111 8.57 2.26 23.97
C ASN A 111 9.68 2.36 22.91
N ALA A 112 10.91 1.98 23.24
CA ALA A 112 12.06 2.09 22.34
C ALA A 112 11.83 1.41 20.97
N SER A 113 11.20 0.23 20.94
CA SER A 113 10.89 -0.49 19.70
C SER A 113 9.86 0.27 18.85
N GLN A 114 8.79 0.79 19.46
CA GLN A 114 7.76 1.58 18.79
C GLN A 114 8.33 2.91 18.29
N LYS A 115 9.19 3.56 19.09
CA LYS A 115 9.87 4.79 18.69
C LYS A 115 10.77 4.54 17.48
N ASN A 116 11.58 3.48 17.50
CA ASN A 116 12.41 3.10 16.35
C ASN A 116 11.54 2.78 15.12
N PHE A 117 10.46 2.03 15.30
CA PHE A 117 9.49 1.75 14.24
C PHE A 117 8.92 3.04 13.66
N PHE A 118 8.50 4.00 14.50
CA PHE A 118 7.95 5.27 14.03
C PHE A 118 8.98 6.25 13.54
N GLU A 119 10.23 6.20 13.98
CA GLU A 119 11.30 7.00 13.42
C GLU A 119 11.69 6.48 12.03
N ALA A 120 11.83 5.16 11.88
CA ALA A 120 11.98 4.52 10.58
C ALA A 120 10.77 4.79 9.68
N ARG A 121 9.56 4.73 10.26
CA ARG A 121 8.31 5.05 9.56
C ARG A 121 8.20 6.54 9.24
N ARG A 122 8.53 7.47 10.12
CA ARG A 122 8.54 8.92 9.83
C ARG A 122 9.58 9.27 8.75
N ARG A 123 10.70 8.53 8.73
CA ARG A 123 11.69 8.57 7.64
C ARG A 123 11.18 7.93 6.33
N SER A 124 10.15 7.07 6.36
CA SER A 124 9.63 6.34 5.19
C SER A 124 8.15 6.61 4.81
N ARG A 125 7.40 7.38 5.62
CA ARG A 125 5.94 7.64 5.56
C ARG A 125 5.62 9.10 5.22
N TRP A 126 6.59 9.81 4.68
CA TRP A 126 6.30 10.57 3.46
C TRP A 126 6.06 9.50 2.38
N LEU A 127 4.90 8.81 2.33
CA LEU A 127 3.69 9.21 1.58
C LEU A 127 4.06 9.93 0.30
N PRO A 128 3.51 9.51 -0.86
CA PRO A 128 3.88 10.13 -2.11
C PRO A 128 3.71 11.65 -2.01
N GLY A 129 4.84 12.35 -2.06
CA GLY A 129 4.90 13.79 -2.15
C GLY A 129 4.10 14.29 -3.33
N PRO A 130 3.88 15.62 -3.41
CA PRO A 130 3.02 16.22 -4.42
C PRO A 130 3.44 15.91 -5.87
N GLY A 131 4.61 15.30 -6.10
CA GLY A 131 5.07 14.87 -7.41
C GLY A 131 4.11 13.94 -8.14
N ARG A 132 3.36 13.04 -7.46
CA ARG A 132 2.32 12.23 -8.15
C ARG A 132 1.18 13.05 -8.72
N LEU A 133 0.97 14.25 -8.18
CA LEU A 133 -0.05 15.20 -8.63
C LEU A 133 0.52 16.26 -9.57
N ASP A 134 1.84 16.48 -9.55
CA ASP A 134 2.54 17.42 -10.42
C ASP A 134 2.63 16.88 -11.86
N GLN A 135 1.60 17.19 -12.65
CA GLN A 135 1.55 16.78 -14.06
C GLN A 135 2.68 17.37 -14.91
N GLY A 136 3.23 18.54 -14.52
CA GLY A 136 4.35 19.15 -15.22
C GLY A 136 5.61 18.31 -15.03
N LEU A 137 5.94 18.02 -13.78
CA LEU A 137 7.07 17.18 -13.44
C LEU A 137 6.93 15.75 -13.99
N ILE A 138 5.74 15.14 -13.88
CA ILE A 138 5.46 13.84 -14.50
C ILE A 138 5.67 13.90 -16.01
N ARG A 139 5.18 14.92 -16.70
CA ARG A 139 5.35 15.03 -18.16
C ARG A 139 6.82 15.20 -18.55
N ASP A 140 7.56 16.01 -17.79
CA ASP A 140 8.89 16.47 -18.20
C ASP A 140 10.02 15.53 -17.72
N MET A 141 9.75 14.62 -16.77
CA MET A 141 10.77 13.72 -16.23
C MET A 141 11.27 12.67 -17.22
N GLY A 142 12.59 12.61 -17.41
CA GLY A 142 13.22 11.63 -18.29
C GLY A 142 13.13 10.20 -17.74
N ARG A 143 13.22 9.20 -18.64
CA ARG A 143 13.27 7.78 -18.25
C ARG A 143 14.51 7.47 -17.42
N GLU A 144 15.68 7.96 -17.85
CA GLU A 144 16.95 7.78 -17.14
C GLU A 144 16.89 8.37 -15.72
N GLU A 145 16.40 9.61 -15.58
CA GLU A 145 16.21 10.27 -14.26
C GLU A 145 15.25 9.46 -13.37
N ALA A 146 14.16 8.95 -13.94
CA ALA A 146 13.20 8.12 -13.20
C ALA A 146 13.82 6.80 -12.72
N VAL A 147 14.59 6.11 -13.56
CA VAL A 147 15.31 4.88 -13.18
C VAL A 147 16.31 5.19 -12.08
N GLU A 148 17.11 6.24 -12.23
CA GLU A 148 18.14 6.60 -11.26
C GLU A 148 17.54 6.88 -9.88
N ILE A 149 16.48 7.70 -9.81
CA ILE A 149 15.92 8.10 -8.52
C ILE A 149 15.18 6.95 -7.83
N ILE A 150 14.50 6.09 -8.61
CA ILE A 150 13.86 4.87 -8.08
C ILE A 150 14.94 3.89 -7.60
N ALA A 151 16.05 3.74 -8.33
CA ALA A 151 17.16 2.88 -7.93
C ALA A 151 17.80 3.35 -6.61
N ARG A 152 18.09 4.65 -6.49
CA ARG A 152 18.65 5.24 -5.26
C ARG A 152 17.75 5.03 -4.05
N TYR A 153 16.44 5.22 -4.23
CA TYR A 153 15.46 4.95 -3.18
C TYR A 153 15.53 3.49 -2.69
N TRP A 154 15.49 2.53 -3.61
CA TRP A 154 15.53 1.12 -3.26
C TRP A 154 16.86 0.68 -2.66
N ILE A 155 17.99 1.17 -3.16
CA ILE A 155 19.31 0.87 -2.57
C ILE A 155 19.41 1.40 -1.14
N TRP A 156 18.93 2.62 -0.89
CA TRP A 156 18.87 3.14 0.47
C TRP A 156 17.95 2.28 1.37
N ARG A 157 16.76 1.88 0.88
CA ARG A 157 15.84 0.99 1.61
C ARG A 157 16.50 -0.35 1.94
N ILE A 158 17.13 -1.00 0.97
CA ILE A 158 17.82 -2.29 1.13
C ILE A 158 18.96 -2.15 2.14
N GLY A 159 19.81 -1.13 2.00
CA GLY A 159 21.01 -0.95 2.82
C GLY A 159 20.74 -0.52 4.26
N ILE A 160 19.67 0.25 4.50
CA ILE A 160 19.37 0.80 5.84
C ILE A 160 18.32 -0.02 6.58
N LEU A 161 17.26 -0.47 5.91
CA LEU A 161 16.19 -1.19 6.59
C LEU A 161 16.46 -2.69 6.64
N SER A 162 17.29 -3.22 5.74
CA SER A 162 17.59 -4.66 5.63
C SER A 162 16.34 -5.55 5.54
N GLU A 163 15.21 -4.97 5.13
CA GLU A 163 13.90 -5.64 5.05
C GLU A 163 13.73 -6.41 3.74
N LEU A 164 14.48 -6.02 2.71
CA LEU A 164 14.35 -6.52 1.34
C LEU A 164 15.73 -6.65 0.71
N SER A 165 15.94 -7.69 -0.07
CA SER A 165 17.06 -7.85 -0.99
C SER A 165 16.68 -7.43 -2.41
N ILE A 166 17.67 -7.31 -3.31
CA ILE A 166 17.40 -7.08 -4.74
C ILE A 166 16.60 -8.25 -5.34
N GLN A 167 16.87 -9.48 -4.90
CA GLN A 167 16.12 -10.66 -5.35
C GLN A 167 14.65 -10.62 -4.91
N ASP A 168 14.36 -10.07 -3.73
CA ASP A 168 12.98 -9.88 -3.28
C ASP A 168 12.24 -8.85 -4.14
N LEU A 169 12.94 -7.81 -4.61
CA LEU A 169 12.37 -6.83 -5.55
C LEU A 169 12.04 -7.43 -6.92
N GLU A 170 12.83 -8.37 -7.41
CA GLU A 170 12.53 -9.09 -8.66
C GLU A 170 11.27 -9.95 -8.56
N GLN A 171 10.97 -10.44 -7.36
CA GLN A 171 9.76 -11.21 -7.07
C GLN A 171 8.54 -10.31 -6.80
N CYS A 172 8.76 -9.03 -6.50
CA CYS A 172 7.68 -8.08 -6.34
C CYS A 172 7.00 -7.85 -7.70
N ASN A 173 5.67 -8.00 -7.75
CA ASN A 173 4.87 -7.66 -8.92
C ASN A 173 4.72 -6.13 -9.04
N LEU A 174 5.83 -5.44 -9.30
CA LEU A 174 5.86 -4.00 -9.50
C LEU A 174 5.09 -3.66 -10.78
N PRO A 175 4.34 -2.54 -10.82
CA PRO A 175 3.50 -2.15 -11.95
C PRO A 175 4.31 -1.54 -13.10
N TYR A 176 5.49 -2.08 -13.41
CA TYR A 176 6.40 -1.61 -14.45
C TYR A 176 6.53 -2.67 -15.55
N LYS A 177 6.83 -2.27 -16.78
CA LYS A 177 7.12 -3.24 -17.84
C LYS A 177 8.48 -3.88 -17.61
N LYS A 178 8.68 -5.03 -18.27
CA LYS A 178 9.89 -5.84 -18.13
C LYS A 178 11.15 -5.07 -18.51
N GLU A 179 11.06 -4.20 -19.51
CA GLU A 179 12.19 -3.43 -20.01
C GLU A 179 12.71 -2.43 -18.96
N PHE A 180 11.84 -1.69 -18.29
CA PHE A 180 12.25 -0.77 -17.22
C PHE A 180 12.65 -1.50 -15.95
N LEU A 181 12.03 -2.64 -15.63
CA LEU A 181 12.50 -3.48 -14.53
C LEU A 181 13.93 -3.97 -14.77
N ALA A 182 14.27 -4.39 -15.99
CA ALA A 182 15.63 -4.79 -16.33
C ALA A 182 16.63 -3.63 -16.18
N GLU A 183 16.24 -2.43 -16.64
CA GLU A 183 17.04 -1.20 -16.51
C GLU A 183 17.24 -0.81 -15.04
N LEU A 184 16.16 -0.84 -14.25
CA LEU A 184 16.17 -0.59 -12.82
C LEU A 184 17.07 -1.58 -12.09
N ASN A 185 16.94 -2.88 -12.36
CA ASN A 185 17.77 -3.92 -11.74
C ASN A 185 19.25 -3.74 -12.08
N SER A 186 19.57 -3.39 -13.32
CA SER A 186 20.95 -3.06 -13.73
C SER A 186 21.50 -1.89 -12.90
N GLN A 187 20.71 -0.84 -12.71
CA GLN A 187 21.09 0.34 -11.93
C GLN A 187 21.25 0.01 -10.43
N LEU A 188 20.36 -0.81 -9.86
CA LEU A 188 20.45 -1.29 -8.49
C LEU A 188 21.76 -2.06 -8.26
N LEU A 189 22.09 -3.02 -9.13
CA LEU A 189 23.32 -3.80 -9.04
C LEU A 189 24.59 -2.93 -9.15
N SER A 190 24.56 -1.92 -10.02
CA SER A 190 25.65 -0.95 -10.17
C SER A 190 25.84 -0.13 -8.89
N MET A 191 24.76 0.44 -8.36
CA MET A 191 24.78 1.24 -7.14
C MET A 191 25.19 0.43 -5.91
N GLN A 192 24.72 -0.81 -5.78
CA GLN A 192 25.11 -1.71 -4.70
C GLN A 192 26.63 -1.93 -4.66
N LYS A 193 27.27 -2.15 -5.82
CA LYS A 193 28.73 -2.33 -5.92
C LYS A 193 29.51 -1.06 -5.53
N SER A 194 28.97 0.11 -5.86
CA SER A 194 29.60 1.39 -5.54
C SER A 194 29.46 1.79 -4.06
N GLY A 195 28.53 1.18 -3.32
CA GLY A 195 28.21 1.56 -1.94
C GLY A 195 27.48 2.90 -1.80
N ALA A 196 26.95 3.45 -2.89
CA ALA A 196 26.25 4.74 -2.92
C ALA A 196 24.81 4.61 -2.37
N ALA A 197 24.67 4.43 -1.05
CA ALA A 197 23.39 4.39 -0.35
C ALA A 197 23.20 5.65 0.49
N HIS A 198 22.68 6.72 -0.12
CA HIS A 198 22.33 7.95 0.57
C HIS A 198 20.82 8.14 0.61
N ALA A 199 20.32 8.70 1.73
CA ALA A 199 18.93 9.08 1.83
C ALA A 199 18.61 10.16 0.78
N LEU A 200 17.43 10.07 0.17
CA LEU A 200 16.93 11.11 -0.73
C LEU A 200 16.57 12.36 0.06
N SER A 201 16.91 13.53 -0.47
CA SER A 201 16.44 14.83 0.01
C SER A 201 14.94 15.00 -0.23
N ASN A 202 14.32 15.99 0.41
CA ASN A 202 12.89 16.28 0.23
C ASN A 202 12.52 16.58 -1.23
N GLY A 203 13.37 17.31 -1.96
CA GLY A 203 13.15 17.58 -3.39
C GLY A 203 13.25 16.32 -4.25
N GLU A 204 14.15 15.39 -3.89
CA GLU A 204 14.28 14.10 -4.56
C GLU A 204 13.13 13.15 -4.23
N LEU A 205 12.59 13.17 -3.01
CA LEU A 205 11.38 12.42 -2.69
C LEU A 205 10.20 12.88 -3.56
N HIS A 206 10.04 14.19 -3.75
CA HIS A 206 9.02 14.71 -4.66
C HIS A 206 9.22 14.23 -6.11
N LYS A 207 10.46 14.18 -6.60
CA LYS A 207 10.77 13.61 -7.92
C LYS A 207 10.55 12.09 -7.99
N LEU A 208 10.89 11.34 -6.94
CA LEU A 208 10.68 9.89 -6.86
C LEU A 208 9.19 9.56 -7.08
N ASP A 209 8.32 10.37 -6.52
CA ASP A 209 6.88 10.20 -6.64
C ASP A 209 6.37 10.43 -8.06
N ALA A 210 6.77 11.53 -8.68
CA ALA A 210 6.48 11.77 -10.08
C ALA A 210 7.08 10.66 -10.98
N ALA A 211 8.25 10.12 -10.63
CA ALA A 211 8.93 9.06 -11.39
C ALA A 211 8.14 7.75 -11.34
N MET A 212 7.75 7.31 -10.13
CA MET A 212 6.93 6.12 -9.94
C MET A 212 5.58 6.23 -10.63
N GLU A 213 4.94 7.40 -10.54
CA GLU A 213 3.66 7.66 -11.21
C GLU A 213 3.81 7.60 -12.74
N LYS A 214 4.85 8.23 -13.29
CA LYS A 214 5.12 8.19 -14.73
C LYS A 214 5.41 6.79 -15.23
N ALA A 215 6.27 6.06 -14.52
CA ALA A 215 6.64 4.69 -14.89
C ALA A 215 5.42 3.77 -14.89
N SER A 216 4.56 3.88 -13.86
CA SER A 216 3.29 3.15 -13.79
C SER A 216 2.34 3.51 -14.95
N ARG A 217 2.13 4.80 -15.24
CA ARG A 217 1.19 5.26 -16.28
C ARG A 217 1.61 4.91 -17.70
N LEU A 218 2.88 5.12 -18.03
CA LEU A 218 3.38 4.87 -19.38
C LEU A 218 3.71 3.38 -19.59
N GLY A 219 3.64 2.58 -18.52
CA GLY A 219 4.24 1.26 -18.47
C GLY A 219 5.67 1.38 -18.96
N TRP A 220 6.46 2.25 -18.34
CA TRP A 220 7.88 2.09 -18.53
C TRP A 220 8.28 0.75 -17.97
#